data_AF-A0A533XXE7-F1
#
_entry.id   AF-A0A533XXE7-F1
#
_cell.length_a   1.000
_cell.length_b   1.000
_cell.length_c   1.000
_cell.angle_alpha   90.00
_cell.angle_beta   90.00
_cell.angle_gamma   90.00
#
_symmetry.space_group_name_H-M   'P 1'
#
loop_
_entity.id
_entity.type
_entity.pdbx_description
1 polymer ?
#
loop_
_entity_poly.entity_id
_entity_poly.type
_entity_poly.pdbx_seq_one_letter_code
_entity_poly.pdbx_strand_id
1 'polypeptide(L)'
;MLIDGGSRSAETIVCVVGECMKEQIVRGLLALVLVGVPGCVGQGTYEQNLKDLQSTKNDLDSLRVQNEALNKQVIYLKESGAKLKEELDKANVQIASLKEEVGRERQAVDNKVKDLDRQVKELTKAKKDLTQELEVQKQRYEDSLKTIKRQAKELKEREKAALIEPPTPQLKSAGPPTDATKSPEAPPPILNEAAPASPSNEDAKGPANLVDINRATPADLTLTLGLAKEDSDRLVKNRPYKTIEELITKAGLPKATVDKIREKVTVAP
;
A
#
# COMPACT_ATOMS: atom_id res chain seq x y z
N MET A 1 62.09 -73.28 -69.52
CA MET A 1 60.66 -73.58 -69.26
C MET A 1 60.06 -72.35 -68.60
N LEU A 2 59.03 -71.75 -69.23
CA LEU A 2 57.87 -71.04 -68.61
C LEU A 2 58.21 -69.84 -67.68
N ILE A 3 57.67 -68.61 -67.77
CA ILE A 3 56.44 -68.00 -68.32
C ILE A 3 56.69 -66.48 -68.35
N ASP A 4 56.26 -65.76 -69.39
CA ASP A 4 55.45 -64.52 -69.34
C ASP A 4 55.43 -63.87 -70.74
N GLY A 5 54.30 -63.66 -71.43
CA GLY A 5 52.92 -63.58 -70.94
C GLY A 5 52.41 -62.14 -71.01
N GLY A 6 52.28 -61.60 -72.22
CA GLY A 6 51.39 -60.51 -72.61
C GLY A 6 51.24 -59.28 -71.70
N SER A 7 51.84 -58.14 -72.08
CA SER A 7 51.23 -56.80 -71.90
C SER A 7 52.04 -55.71 -72.61
N ARG A 8 52.04 -55.66 -73.95
CA ARG A 8 52.66 -54.52 -74.69
C ARG A 8 51.89 -54.01 -75.92
N SER A 9 50.74 -54.59 -76.28
CA SER A 9 49.93 -54.11 -77.43
C SER A 9 48.76 -53.20 -77.06
N ALA A 10 48.40 -53.07 -75.77
CA ALA A 10 47.27 -52.23 -75.36
C ALA A 10 47.69 -50.76 -75.12
N GLU A 11 48.89 -50.48 -74.61
CA GLU A 11 49.31 -49.11 -74.29
C GLU A 11 49.58 -48.25 -75.54
N THR A 12 50.09 -48.83 -76.64
CA THR A 12 50.36 -48.07 -77.88
C THR A 12 49.08 -47.73 -78.65
N ILE A 13 48.04 -48.57 -78.59
CA ILE A 13 46.74 -48.29 -79.24
C ILE A 13 45.95 -47.24 -78.47
N VAL A 14 46.04 -47.24 -77.13
CA VAL A 14 45.38 -46.23 -76.28
C VAL A 14 46.02 -44.84 -76.44
N CYS A 15 47.33 -44.74 -76.65
CA CYS A 15 48.00 -43.47 -76.98
C CYS A 15 47.50 -42.86 -78.30
N VAL A 16 47.37 -43.67 -79.37
CA VAL A 16 46.95 -43.18 -80.69
C VAL A 16 45.47 -42.78 -80.71
N VAL A 17 44.59 -43.52 -80.03
CA VAL A 17 43.15 -43.16 -79.95
C VAL A 17 42.93 -41.93 -79.05
N GLY A 18 43.70 -41.79 -77.97
CA GLY A 18 43.62 -40.63 -77.07
C GLY A 18 44.09 -39.31 -77.69
N GLU A 19 45.17 -39.33 -78.48
CA GLU A 19 45.64 -38.15 -79.22
C GLU A 19 44.71 -37.79 -80.39
N CYS A 20 44.18 -38.79 -81.11
CA CYS A 20 43.26 -38.56 -82.21
C CYS A 20 41.89 -38.03 -81.74
N MET A 21 41.40 -38.50 -80.57
CA MET A 21 40.18 -37.99 -79.96
C MET A 21 40.36 -36.58 -79.39
N LYS A 22 41.52 -36.25 -78.83
CA LYS A 22 41.87 -34.88 -78.40
C LYS A 22 41.98 -33.93 -79.59
N GLU A 23 42.61 -34.33 -80.69
CA GLU A 23 42.66 -33.53 -81.94
C GLU A 23 41.25 -33.27 -82.49
N GLN A 24 40.36 -34.26 -82.48
CA GLN A 24 38.97 -34.09 -82.95
C GLN A 24 38.12 -33.25 -81.99
N ILE A 25 38.31 -33.36 -80.68
CA ILE A 25 37.65 -32.51 -79.69
C ILE A 25 38.19 -31.07 -79.77
N VAL A 26 39.50 -30.88 -79.98
CA VAL A 26 40.12 -29.56 -80.14
C VAL A 26 39.71 -28.93 -81.46
N ARG A 27 39.66 -29.68 -82.57
CA ARG A 27 39.11 -29.19 -83.85
C ARG A 27 37.61 -28.94 -83.78
N GLY A 28 36.86 -29.76 -83.04
CA GLY A 28 35.43 -29.57 -82.80
C GLY A 28 35.13 -28.34 -81.94
N LEU A 29 35.90 -28.11 -80.88
CA LEU A 29 35.84 -26.90 -80.06
C LEU A 29 36.33 -25.68 -80.83
N LEU A 30 37.39 -25.80 -81.63
CA LEU A 30 37.89 -24.72 -82.48
C LEU A 30 36.88 -24.36 -83.58
N ALA A 31 36.19 -25.36 -84.15
CA ALA A 31 35.09 -25.14 -85.09
C ALA A 31 33.85 -24.55 -84.39
N LEU A 32 33.53 -24.96 -83.16
CA LEU A 32 32.45 -24.36 -82.37
C LEU A 32 32.75 -22.90 -81.98
N VAL A 33 34.03 -22.59 -81.71
CA VAL A 33 34.52 -21.23 -81.45
C VAL A 33 34.56 -20.39 -82.73
N LEU A 34 34.88 -20.97 -83.89
CA LEU A 34 34.88 -20.29 -85.19
C LEU A 34 33.48 -20.15 -85.83
N VAL A 35 32.52 -20.99 -85.44
CA VAL A 35 31.08 -20.86 -85.76
C VAL A 35 30.36 -20.01 -84.70
N GLY A 36 31.09 -19.52 -83.69
CA GLY A 36 30.70 -18.37 -82.88
C GLY A 36 30.67 -17.12 -83.76
N VAL A 37 29.61 -16.98 -84.53
CA VAL A 37 29.33 -15.87 -85.45
C VAL A 37 29.63 -14.54 -84.73
N PRO A 38 30.51 -13.67 -85.26
CA PRO A 38 30.39 -12.24 -85.01
C PRO A 38 29.17 -11.78 -85.81
N GLY A 39 27.99 -12.20 -85.36
CA GLY A 39 26.74 -11.74 -85.93
C GLY A 39 26.65 -10.28 -85.52
N CYS A 40 26.58 -9.39 -86.50
CA CYS A 40 26.10 -8.04 -86.27
C CYS A 40 24.76 -8.17 -85.54
N VAL A 41 24.80 -8.07 -84.20
CA VAL A 41 23.63 -7.80 -83.38
C VAL A 41 23.04 -6.55 -84.01
N GLY A 42 21.86 -6.68 -84.61
CA GLY A 42 21.23 -5.60 -85.34
C GLY A 42 21.23 -4.35 -84.47
N GLN A 43 21.49 -3.19 -85.06
CA GLN A 43 21.64 -1.91 -84.34
C GLN A 43 20.53 -1.69 -83.29
N GLY A 44 19.29 -2.13 -83.58
CA GLY A 44 18.17 -2.08 -82.64
C GLY A 44 18.30 -2.97 -81.39
N THR A 45 18.96 -4.13 -81.47
CA THR A 45 19.21 -5.01 -80.31
C THR A 45 20.33 -4.47 -79.41
N TYR A 46 21.32 -3.77 -79.97
CA TYR A 46 22.32 -3.06 -79.16
C TYR A 46 21.69 -1.89 -78.41
N GLU A 47 20.87 -1.09 -79.10
CA GLU A 47 20.08 -0.02 -78.46
C GLU A 47 19.10 -0.55 -77.40
N GLN A 48 18.49 -1.71 -77.64
CA GLN A 48 17.62 -2.36 -76.67
C GLN A 48 18.40 -2.83 -75.43
N ASN A 49 19.56 -3.47 -75.61
CA ASN A 49 20.42 -3.87 -74.50
C ASN A 49 20.94 -2.66 -73.70
N LEU A 50 21.21 -1.52 -74.35
CA LEU A 50 21.57 -0.28 -73.65
C LEU A 50 20.41 0.27 -72.81
N LYS A 51 19.19 0.24 -73.35
CA LYS A 51 17.98 0.63 -72.61
C LYS A 51 17.71 -0.30 -71.43
N ASP A 52 17.87 -1.61 -71.62
CA ASP A 52 17.70 -2.60 -70.55
C ASP A 52 18.78 -2.46 -69.47
N LEU A 53 20.03 -2.19 -69.86
CA LEU A 53 21.13 -1.93 -68.93
C LEU A 53 20.92 -0.61 -68.15
N GLN A 54 20.34 0.40 -68.79
CA GLN A 54 19.96 1.64 -68.12
C GLN A 54 18.77 1.44 -67.17
N SER A 55 17.77 0.64 -67.55
CA SER A 55 16.63 0.30 -66.69
C SER A 55 17.10 -0.48 -65.45
N THR A 56 17.89 -1.53 -65.65
CA THR A 56 18.43 -2.34 -64.55
C THR A 56 19.35 -1.54 -63.62
N LYS A 57 20.10 -0.57 -64.16
CA LYS A 57 20.85 0.40 -63.35
C LYS A 57 19.92 1.25 -62.47
N ASN A 58 18.86 1.83 -63.05
CA ASN A 58 17.89 2.62 -62.30
C ASN A 58 17.19 1.78 -61.22
N ASP A 59 16.86 0.52 -61.53
CA ASP A 59 16.26 -0.41 -60.58
C ASP A 59 17.21 -0.75 -59.43
N LEU A 60 18.50 -0.98 -59.72
CA LEU A 60 19.52 -1.20 -58.69
C LEU A 60 19.68 0.01 -57.78
N ASP A 61 19.70 1.22 -58.35
CA ASP A 61 19.81 2.46 -57.57
C ASP A 61 18.54 2.71 -56.73
N SER A 62 17.35 2.41 -57.27
CA SER A 62 16.09 2.43 -56.52
C SER A 62 16.09 1.43 -55.36
N LEU A 63 16.54 0.19 -55.59
CA LEU A 63 16.66 -0.83 -54.55
C LEU A 63 17.67 -0.44 -53.46
N ARG A 64 18.79 0.21 -53.82
CA ARG A 64 19.74 0.74 -52.84
C ARG A 64 19.09 1.78 -51.94
N VAL A 65 18.37 2.74 -52.51
CA VAL A 65 17.66 3.78 -51.75
C VAL A 65 16.59 3.15 -50.85
N GLN A 66 15.84 2.16 -51.34
CA GLN A 66 14.86 1.43 -50.53
C GLN A 66 15.52 0.66 -49.37
N ASN A 67 16.67 0.03 -49.61
CA ASN A 67 17.39 -0.69 -48.57
C ASN A 67 17.92 0.26 -47.48
N GLU A 68 18.45 1.42 -47.86
CA GLU A 68 18.84 2.48 -46.92
C GLU A 68 17.66 3.00 -46.11
N ALA A 69 16.51 3.23 -46.75
CA ALA A 69 15.29 3.67 -46.05
C ALA A 69 14.79 2.60 -45.08
N LEU A 70 14.78 1.33 -45.47
CA LEU A 70 14.40 0.21 -44.62
C LEU A 70 15.37 0.06 -43.44
N ASN A 71 16.68 0.20 -43.68
CA ASN A 71 17.69 0.12 -42.63
C ASN A 71 17.49 1.24 -41.58
N LYS A 72 17.14 2.46 -42.01
CA LYS A 72 16.77 3.55 -41.08
C LYS A 72 15.56 3.18 -40.22
N GLN A 73 14.54 2.55 -40.79
CA GLN A 73 13.38 2.07 -40.02
C GLN A 73 13.77 0.99 -39.01
N VAL A 74 14.63 0.04 -39.39
CA VAL A 74 15.12 -1.00 -38.47
C VAL A 74 15.89 -0.39 -37.30
N ILE A 75 16.73 0.63 -37.54
CA ILE A 75 17.45 1.33 -36.47
C ILE A 75 16.46 2.03 -35.54
N TYR A 76 15.50 2.77 -36.09
CA TYR A 76 14.47 3.44 -35.31
C TYR A 76 13.67 2.46 -34.43
N LEU A 77 13.21 1.33 -35.00
CA LEU A 77 12.46 0.31 -34.27
C LEU A 77 13.31 -0.36 -33.18
N LYS A 78 14.60 -0.59 -33.43
CA LYS A 78 15.53 -1.10 -32.41
C LYS A 78 15.70 -0.09 -31.28
N GLU A 79 15.86 1.19 -31.59
CA GLU A 79 15.99 2.26 -30.60
C GLU A 79 14.70 2.40 -29.78
N SER A 80 13.53 2.38 -30.41
CA SER A 80 12.26 2.39 -29.68
C SER A 80 12.07 1.14 -28.83
N GLY A 81 12.51 -0.03 -29.30
CA GLY A 81 12.49 -1.27 -28.53
C GLY A 81 13.40 -1.21 -27.31
N ALA A 82 14.59 -0.61 -27.43
CA ALA A 82 15.50 -0.37 -26.32
C ALA A 82 14.89 0.59 -25.29
N LYS A 83 14.27 1.69 -25.74
CA LYS A 83 13.58 2.65 -24.86
C LYS A 83 12.41 2.02 -24.10
N LEU A 84 11.58 1.23 -24.78
CA LEU A 84 10.47 0.53 -24.13
C LEU A 84 10.96 -0.50 -23.11
N LYS A 85 12.09 -1.15 -23.38
CA LYS A 85 12.71 -2.08 -22.43
C LYS A 85 13.24 -1.37 -21.19
N GLU A 86 13.87 -0.21 -21.35
CA GLU A 86 14.32 0.62 -20.23
C GLU A 86 13.16 1.08 -19.34
N GLU A 87 12.07 1.56 -19.94
CA GLU A 87 10.86 1.94 -19.19
C GLU A 87 10.20 0.73 -18.51
N LEU A 88 10.21 -0.45 -19.13
CA LEU A 88 9.74 -1.69 -18.51
C LEU A 88 10.60 -2.08 -17.29
N ASP A 89 11.91 -2.02 -17.41
CA ASP A 89 12.84 -2.33 -16.31
C ASP A 89 12.67 -1.34 -15.16
N LYS A 90 12.52 -0.05 -15.46
CA LYS A 90 12.22 1.00 -14.48
C LYS A 90 10.87 0.77 -13.77
N ALA A 91 9.82 0.43 -14.52
CA ALA A 91 8.52 0.12 -13.94
C ALA A 91 8.58 -1.13 -13.04
N ASN A 92 9.32 -2.17 -13.45
CA ASN A 92 9.53 -3.37 -12.63
C ASN A 92 10.27 -3.07 -11.32
N VAL A 93 11.30 -2.22 -11.36
CA VAL A 93 12.00 -1.76 -10.15
C VAL A 93 11.05 -0.98 -9.22
N GLN A 94 10.21 -0.10 -9.77
CA GLN A 94 9.21 0.63 -8.98
C GLN A 94 8.20 -0.32 -8.34
N ILE A 95 7.68 -1.30 -9.09
CA ILE A 95 6.77 -2.34 -8.57
C ILE A 95 7.44 -3.12 -7.43
N ALA A 96 8.70 -3.52 -7.59
CA ALA A 96 9.43 -4.23 -6.55
C ALA A 96 9.58 -3.37 -5.28
N SER A 97 9.94 -2.09 -5.43
CA SER A 97 10.08 -1.18 -4.30
C SER A 97 8.75 -0.95 -3.54
N LEU A 98 7.66 -0.75 -4.27
CA LEU A 98 6.33 -0.58 -3.70
C LEU A 98 5.86 -1.86 -3.00
N LYS A 99 6.17 -3.03 -3.57
CA LYS A 99 5.83 -4.32 -2.95
C LYS A 99 6.54 -4.51 -1.60
N GLU A 100 7.81 -4.13 -1.50
CA GLU A 100 8.57 -4.18 -0.23
C GLU A 100 8.03 -3.16 0.80
N GLU A 101 7.65 -1.96 0.36
CA GLU A 101 7.02 -0.95 1.22
C GLU A 101 5.66 -1.43 1.75
N VAL A 102 4.78 -1.89 0.87
CA VAL A 102 3.48 -2.48 1.24
C VAL A 102 3.67 -3.70 2.15
N GLY A 103 4.71 -4.52 1.92
CA GLY A 103 5.06 -5.65 2.78
C GLY A 103 5.41 -5.21 4.20
N ARG A 104 6.26 -4.17 4.33
CA ARG A 104 6.64 -3.58 5.63
C ARG A 104 5.44 -2.95 6.34
N GLU A 105 4.60 -2.21 5.62
CA GLU A 105 3.39 -1.62 6.20
C GLU A 105 2.41 -2.68 6.70
N ARG A 106 2.17 -3.73 5.91
CA ARG A 106 1.33 -4.86 6.34
C ARG A 106 1.87 -5.51 7.61
N GLN A 107 3.17 -5.77 7.68
CA GLN A 107 3.78 -6.35 8.87
C GLN A 107 3.65 -5.43 10.09
N ALA A 108 3.82 -4.12 9.92
CA ALA A 108 3.65 -3.14 10.99
C ALA A 108 2.19 -3.10 11.49
N VAL A 109 1.22 -3.15 10.58
CA VAL A 109 -0.21 -3.21 10.92
C VAL A 109 -0.55 -4.53 11.63
N ASP A 110 -0.07 -5.67 11.13
CA ASP A 110 -0.29 -6.98 11.76
C ASP A 110 0.25 -7.04 13.18
N ASN A 111 1.42 -6.44 13.43
CA ASN A 111 1.99 -6.34 14.76
C ASN A 111 1.13 -5.48 15.69
N LYS A 112 0.61 -4.34 15.21
CA LYS A 112 -0.32 -3.49 15.98
C LYS A 112 -1.64 -4.20 16.26
N VAL A 113 -2.18 -4.94 15.30
CA VAL A 113 -3.41 -5.72 15.47
C VAL A 113 -3.22 -6.77 16.57
N LYS A 114 -2.08 -7.48 16.57
CA LYS A 114 -1.76 -8.45 17.63
C LYS A 114 -1.61 -7.79 19.00
N ASP A 115 -1.02 -6.61 19.06
CA ASP A 115 -0.87 -5.87 20.32
C ASP A 115 -2.22 -5.40 20.85
N LEU A 116 -3.06 -4.81 19.98
CA LEU A 116 -4.41 -4.40 20.34
C LEU A 116 -5.29 -5.59 20.76
N ASP A 117 -5.16 -6.76 20.12
CA ASP A 117 -5.87 -7.98 20.54
C ASP A 117 -5.45 -8.44 21.95
N ARG A 118 -4.16 -8.32 22.30
CA ARG A 118 -3.68 -8.59 23.66
C ARG A 118 -4.26 -7.60 24.66
N GLN A 119 -4.22 -6.29 24.35
CA GLN A 119 -4.78 -5.25 25.21
C GLN A 119 -6.28 -5.45 25.44
N VAL A 120 -7.04 -5.78 24.38
CA VAL A 120 -8.47 -6.07 24.49
C VAL A 120 -8.71 -7.27 25.40
N LYS A 121 -7.91 -8.34 25.29
CA LYS A 121 -8.02 -9.51 26.17
C LYS A 121 -7.71 -9.17 27.63
N GLU A 122 -6.64 -8.41 27.87
CA GLU A 122 -6.26 -7.95 29.21
C GLU A 122 -7.31 -7.05 29.84
N LEU A 123 -7.78 -6.02 29.12
CA LEU A 123 -8.85 -5.14 29.57
C LEU A 123 -10.16 -5.88 29.80
N THR A 124 -10.48 -6.87 28.95
CA THR A 124 -11.66 -7.71 29.14
C THR A 124 -11.55 -8.53 30.42
N LYS A 125 -10.36 -9.09 30.71
CA LYS A 125 -10.11 -9.81 31.96
C LYS A 125 -10.20 -8.87 33.17
N ALA A 126 -9.50 -7.73 33.14
CA ALA A 126 -9.54 -6.74 34.20
C ALA A 126 -10.96 -6.23 34.49
N LYS A 127 -11.78 -6.01 33.45
CA LYS A 127 -13.19 -5.64 33.59
C LYS A 127 -13.99 -6.73 34.31
N LYS A 128 -13.79 -8.01 33.94
CA LYS A 128 -14.46 -9.15 34.60
C LYS A 128 -14.04 -9.26 36.06
N ASP A 129 -12.74 -9.19 36.33
CA ASP A 129 -12.19 -9.27 37.69
C ASP A 129 -12.72 -8.13 38.56
N LEU A 130 -12.75 -6.90 38.05
CA LEU A 130 -13.29 -5.74 38.77
C LEU A 130 -14.79 -5.88 39.05
N THR A 131 -15.55 -6.42 38.09
CA THR A 131 -16.99 -6.68 38.28
C THR A 131 -17.23 -7.72 39.36
N GLN A 132 -16.39 -8.76 39.40
CA GLN A 132 -16.45 -9.78 40.44
C GLN A 132 -16.09 -9.20 41.82
N GLU A 133 -15.05 -8.37 41.92
CA GLU A 133 -14.69 -7.70 43.18
C GLU A 133 -15.82 -6.79 43.67
N LEU A 134 -16.48 -6.06 42.77
CA LEU A 134 -17.62 -5.20 43.10
C LEU A 134 -18.78 -6.03 43.67
N GLU A 135 -19.10 -7.18 43.06
CA GLU A 135 -20.15 -8.07 43.56
C GLU A 135 -19.80 -8.67 44.93
N VAL A 136 -18.54 -9.07 45.13
CA VAL A 136 -18.05 -9.55 46.44
C VAL A 136 -18.15 -8.47 47.50
N GLN A 137 -17.74 -7.23 47.21
CA GLN A 137 -17.86 -6.11 48.14
C GLN A 137 -19.31 -5.81 48.51
N LYS A 138 -20.21 -5.85 47.53
CA LYS A 138 -21.65 -5.68 47.75
C LYS A 138 -22.20 -6.76 48.70
N GLN A 139 -21.86 -8.02 48.48
CA GLN A 139 -22.26 -9.11 49.37
C GLN A 139 -21.72 -8.93 50.79
N ARG A 140 -20.44 -8.57 50.94
CA ARG A 140 -19.84 -8.27 52.25
C ARG A 140 -20.58 -7.14 52.98
N TYR A 141 -20.97 -6.09 52.25
CA TYR A 141 -21.74 -4.99 52.81
C TYR A 141 -23.14 -5.43 53.26
N GLU A 142 -23.83 -6.23 52.46
CA GLU A 142 -25.13 -6.81 52.82
C GLU A 142 -25.05 -7.71 54.07
N ASP A 143 -24.02 -8.54 54.17
CA ASP A 143 -23.81 -9.42 55.34
C ASP A 143 -23.42 -8.63 56.60
N SER A 144 -22.62 -7.58 56.44
CA SER A 144 -22.35 -6.62 57.53
C SER A 144 -23.64 -5.95 58.01
N LEU A 145 -24.52 -5.51 57.09
CA LEU A 145 -25.82 -4.95 57.45
C LEU A 145 -26.72 -5.94 58.19
N LYS A 146 -26.74 -7.21 57.80
CA LYS A 146 -27.48 -8.26 58.52
C LYS A 146 -26.93 -8.44 59.94
N THR A 147 -25.61 -8.42 60.11
CA THR A 147 -24.95 -8.54 61.41
C THR A 147 -25.30 -7.36 62.32
N ILE A 148 -25.20 -6.14 61.80
CA ILE A 148 -25.58 -4.92 62.52
C ILE A 148 -27.06 -4.97 62.94
N LYS A 149 -27.96 -5.37 62.03
CA LYS A 149 -29.39 -5.54 62.34
C LYS A 149 -29.64 -6.56 63.45
N ARG A 150 -28.91 -7.68 63.43
CA ARG A 150 -28.99 -8.70 64.48
C ARG A 150 -28.52 -8.15 65.82
N GLN A 151 -27.36 -7.49 65.87
CA GLN A 151 -26.84 -6.87 67.09
C GLN A 151 -27.80 -5.80 67.65
N ALA A 152 -28.38 -4.97 66.78
CA ALA A 152 -29.37 -3.98 67.19
C ALA A 152 -30.64 -4.63 67.77
N LYS A 153 -31.08 -5.77 67.22
CA LYS A 153 -32.19 -6.54 67.76
C LYS A 153 -31.87 -7.12 69.15
N GLU A 154 -30.68 -7.71 69.31
CA GLU A 154 -30.21 -8.25 70.61
C GLU A 154 -30.13 -7.15 71.68
N LEU A 155 -29.62 -5.96 71.34
CA LEU A 155 -29.59 -4.81 72.25
C LEU A 155 -31.02 -4.37 72.64
N LYS A 156 -31.94 -4.31 71.67
CA LYS A 156 -33.34 -3.94 71.92
C LYS A 156 -34.09 -4.97 72.78
N GLU A 157 -33.79 -6.25 72.64
CA GLU A 157 -34.34 -7.32 73.50
C GLU A 157 -33.78 -7.24 74.92
N ARG A 158 -32.48 -6.94 75.09
CA ARG A 158 -31.87 -6.67 76.41
C ARG A 158 -32.48 -5.45 77.09
N GLU A 159 -32.71 -4.36 76.37
CA GLU A 159 -33.39 -3.18 76.91
C GLU A 159 -34.82 -3.50 77.36
N LYS A 160 -35.58 -4.26 76.55
CA LYS A 160 -36.93 -4.70 76.92
C LYS A 160 -36.94 -5.64 78.13
N ALA A 161 -35.95 -6.53 78.25
CA ALA A 161 -35.81 -7.41 79.41
C ALA A 161 -35.42 -6.62 80.68
N ALA A 162 -34.55 -5.61 80.56
CA ALA A 162 -34.17 -4.73 81.66
C ALA A 162 -35.32 -3.85 82.18
N LEU A 163 -36.36 -3.62 81.36
CA LEU A 163 -37.55 -2.85 81.75
C LEU A 163 -38.56 -3.64 82.62
N ILE A 164 -38.32 -4.94 82.88
CA ILE A 164 -39.25 -5.84 83.59
C ILE A 164 -38.81 -6.13 85.04
N GLU A 165 -37.62 -5.71 85.48
CA GLU A 165 -37.15 -5.91 86.87
C GLU A 165 -37.21 -4.63 87.73
N PRO A 166 -37.64 -4.68 89.01
CA PRO A 166 -37.60 -3.56 89.96
C PRO A 166 -36.23 -3.43 90.68
N PRO A 167 -35.90 -2.26 91.29
CA PRO A 167 -34.53 -1.90 91.65
C PRO A 167 -34.15 -2.22 93.11
N THR A 168 -32.86 -2.44 93.39
CA THR A 168 -32.21 -2.18 94.71
C THR A 168 -30.67 -2.15 94.57
N PRO A 169 -29.88 -1.52 95.49
CA PRO A 169 -29.10 -0.31 95.16
C PRO A 169 -27.58 -0.34 95.53
N GLN A 170 -26.79 0.44 94.77
CA GLN A 170 -25.72 1.41 95.18
C GLN A 170 -24.46 0.90 95.97
N LEU A 171 -23.22 1.45 95.94
CA LEU A 171 -22.53 2.61 95.31
C LEU A 171 -20.99 2.55 95.59
N LYS A 172 -20.22 3.43 94.89
CA LYS A 172 -18.98 4.18 95.29
C LYS A 172 -17.61 3.47 95.15
N SER A 173 -16.49 4.13 94.83
CA SER A 173 -16.14 5.50 94.39
C SER A 173 -14.59 5.55 94.24
N ALA A 174 -14.05 6.30 93.29
CA ALA A 174 -12.87 7.17 93.48
C ALA A 174 -12.57 7.97 92.20
N GLY A 175 -12.48 9.30 92.33
CA GLY A 175 -12.21 10.26 91.25
C GLY A 175 -10.71 10.59 91.05
N PRO A 176 -10.36 11.81 90.62
CA PRO A 176 -9.60 12.10 89.38
C PRO A 176 -8.17 12.64 89.64
N PRO A 177 -7.39 12.99 88.59
CA PRO A 177 -7.37 14.40 88.11
C PRO A 177 -7.40 14.50 86.57
N THR A 178 -8.17 15.43 85.97
CA THR A 178 -7.72 16.75 85.45
C THR A 178 -6.23 16.86 85.09
N ASP A 179 -5.90 16.97 83.81
CA ASP A 179 -5.68 18.28 83.18
C ASP A 179 -5.59 18.15 81.65
N ALA A 180 -5.93 19.25 81.00
CA ALA A 180 -5.92 19.45 79.57
C ALA A 180 -4.55 19.23 78.93
N THR A 181 -4.53 18.80 77.67
CA THR A 181 -3.92 19.55 76.55
C THR A 181 -3.95 18.68 75.28
N LYS A 182 -4.92 19.02 74.42
CA LYS A 182 -4.73 19.27 73.00
C LYS A 182 -4.05 18.17 72.16
N SER A 183 -4.87 17.42 71.42
CA SER A 183 -4.46 16.82 70.14
C SER A 183 -5.61 16.99 69.14
N PRO A 184 -5.33 17.27 67.87
CA PRO A 184 -6.05 18.27 67.09
C PRO A 184 -7.22 17.72 66.26
N GLU A 185 -8.17 18.62 66.04
CA GLU A 185 -8.66 19.03 64.73
C GLU A 185 -9.15 17.94 63.76
N ALA A 186 -10.47 17.95 63.61
CA ALA A 186 -11.18 17.51 62.44
C ALA A 186 -10.49 17.94 61.13
N PRO A 187 -10.39 17.08 60.12
CA PRO A 187 -10.30 17.53 58.75
C PRO A 187 -11.68 18.08 58.35
N PRO A 188 -11.79 19.34 57.92
CA PRO A 188 -13.01 19.86 57.32
C PRO A 188 -13.28 19.22 55.94
N PRO A 189 -14.50 19.39 55.42
CA PRO A 189 -14.90 18.85 54.13
C PRO A 189 -14.09 19.45 52.97
N ILE A 190 -13.86 18.58 51.98
CA ILE A 190 -14.02 18.83 50.54
C ILE A 190 -14.00 20.32 50.14
N LEU A 191 -12.88 20.74 49.55
CA LEU A 191 -12.83 21.77 48.52
C LEU A 191 -12.16 21.17 47.28
N ASN A 192 -12.93 21.10 46.20
CA ASN A 192 -12.44 20.97 44.84
C ASN A 192 -11.51 22.16 44.50
N GLU A 193 -10.45 21.94 43.73
CA GLU A 193 -10.38 22.32 42.31
C GLU A 193 -8.96 22.08 41.76
N ALA A 194 -8.91 21.65 40.49
CA ALA A 194 -7.85 21.90 39.50
C ALA A 194 -6.70 20.86 39.34
N ALA A 195 -7.05 19.68 38.85
CA ALA A 195 -6.37 19.13 37.66
C ALA A 195 -7.30 19.34 36.45
N PRO A 196 -6.79 19.76 35.28
CA PRO A 196 -7.61 20.27 34.18
C PRO A 196 -8.56 19.22 33.64
N ALA A 197 -9.84 19.52 33.79
CA ALA A 197 -10.95 18.78 33.22
C ALA A 197 -10.87 18.81 31.68
N SER A 198 -10.88 17.61 31.10
CA SER A 198 -11.51 17.40 29.80
C SER A 198 -12.95 17.91 29.88
N PRO A 199 -13.39 18.84 29.02
CA PRO A 199 -14.79 19.20 28.96
C PRO A 199 -15.52 18.13 28.14
N SER A 200 -16.04 17.11 28.84
CA SER A 200 -17.23 16.41 28.38
C SER A 200 -18.42 17.33 28.59
N ASN A 201 -18.83 18.02 27.53
CA ASN A 201 -20.17 18.59 27.43
C ASN A 201 -20.97 17.73 26.46
N GLU A 202 -21.74 16.79 27.00
CA GLU A 202 -22.93 16.28 26.33
C GLU A 202 -24.08 17.24 26.64
N ASP A 203 -24.54 17.96 25.62
CA ASP A 203 -25.97 18.14 25.32
C ASP A 203 -26.12 19.10 24.14
N ALA A 204 -26.35 18.53 22.96
CA ALA A 204 -27.14 19.14 21.88
C ALA A 204 -27.51 18.04 20.88
N LYS A 205 -28.67 17.42 21.12
CA LYS A 205 -29.37 16.57 20.16
C LYS A 205 -29.71 17.40 18.90
N GLY A 206 -28.86 17.30 17.88
CA GLY A 206 -29.12 17.65 16.48
C GLY A 206 -29.01 16.39 15.61
N PRO A 207 -29.56 16.36 14.38
CA PRO A 207 -29.76 15.12 13.63
C PRO A 207 -28.44 14.39 13.42
N ALA A 208 -28.44 13.11 13.76
CA ALA A 208 -27.30 12.21 13.64
C ALA A 208 -26.64 12.34 12.26
N ASN A 209 -25.32 12.53 12.26
CA ASN A 209 -24.37 12.52 11.14
C ASN A 209 -23.80 13.87 10.64
N LEU A 210 -24.16 15.04 11.21
CA LEU A 210 -23.51 16.32 10.84
C LEU A 210 -22.44 16.74 11.85
N VAL A 211 -21.25 17.06 11.36
CA VAL A 211 -20.09 17.55 12.14
C VAL A 211 -20.16 19.07 12.26
N ASP A 212 -20.18 19.58 13.49
CA ASP A 212 -20.08 21.03 13.74
C ASP A 212 -18.63 21.51 13.53
N ILE A 213 -18.41 22.36 12.53
CA ILE A 213 -17.07 22.84 12.17
C ILE A 213 -16.44 23.70 13.27
N ASN A 214 -17.25 24.42 14.04
CA ASN A 214 -16.76 25.33 15.08
C ASN A 214 -16.28 24.57 16.32
N ARG A 215 -16.85 23.39 16.61
CA ARG A 215 -16.52 22.57 17.78
C ARG A 215 -15.72 21.31 17.48
N ALA A 216 -15.70 20.83 16.24
CA ALA A 216 -15.01 19.58 15.88
C ALA A 216 -13.54 19.57 16.28
N THR A 217 -12.99 18.43 16.67
CA THR A 217 -11.54 18.30 16.87
C THR A 217 -10.82 18.15 15.52
N PRO A 218 -9.50 18.44 15.39
CA PRO A 218 -8.77 18.18 14.15
C PRO A 218 -8.88 16.71 13.72
N ALA A 219 -8.90 15.79 14.69
CA ALA A 219 -9.07 14.35 14.45
C ALA A 219 -10.44 14.04 13.82
N ASP A 220 -11.52 14.63 14.34
CA ASP A 220 -12.88 14.41 13.82
C ASP A 220 -13.04 14.93 12.39
N LEU A 221 -12.38 16.04 12.05
CA LEU A 221 -12.36 16.61 10.70
C LEU A 221 -11.64 15.69 9.71
N THR A 222 -10.48 15.13 10.09
CA THR A 222 -9.79 14.11 9.27
C THR A 222 -10.59 12.82 9.13
N LEU A 223 -11.13 12.28 10.24
CA LEU A 223 -11.74 10.95 10.28
C LEU A 223 -13.15 10.93 9.67
N THR A 224 -13.94 11.97 9.93
CA THR A 224 -15.36 12.02 9.54
C THR A 224 -15.58 12.67 8.18
N LEU A 225 -14.77 13.69 7.83
CA LEU A 225 -14.89 14.43 6.58
C LEU A 225 -13.83 14.04 5.54
N GLY A 226 -12.84 13.23 5.91
CA GLY A 226 -11.76 12.81 5.02
C GLY A 226 -10.84 13.97 4.58
N LEU A 227 -10.75 15.03 5.40
CA LEU A 227 -9.86 16.16 5.13
C LEU A 227 -8.40 15.78 5.40
N ALA A 228 -7.47 16.38 4.66
CA ALA A 228 -6.04 16.27 4.96
C ALA A 228 -5.74 16.93 6.32
N LYS A 229 -4.68 16.48 7.00
CA LYS A 229 -4.31 16.99 8.33
C LYS A 229 -4.05 18.50 8.28
N GLU A 230 -3.42 18.97 7.21
CA GLU A 230 -3.09 20.37 6.95
C GLU A 230 -4.35 21.24 6.81
N ASP A 231 -5.38 20.71 6.15
CA ASP A 231 -6.66 21.39 5.95
C ASP A 231 -7.46 21.44 7.25
N SER A 232 -7.47 20.35 8.02
CA SER A 232 -8.07 20.30 9.36
C SER A 232 -7.42 21.30 10.32
N ASP A 233 -6.09 21.41 10.31
CA ASP A 233 -5.35 22.36 11.15
C ASP A 233 -5.63 23.82 10.78
N ARG A 234 -5.76 24.13 9.48
CA ARG A 234 -6.20 25.46 9.01
C ARG A 234 -7.63 25.76 9.45
N LEU A 235 -8.50 24.76 9.40
CA LEU A 235 -9.89 24.88 9.84
C LEU A 235 -9.96 25.21 11.34
N VAL A 236 -9.14 24.56 12.18
CA VAL A 236 -9.07 24.84 13.62
C VAL A 236 -8.53 26.23 13.91
N LYS A 237 -7.50 26.68 13.19
CA LYS A 237 -6.85 27.99 13.41
C LYS A 237 -7.76 29.17 13.12
N ASN A 238 -8.65 29.07 12.13
CA ASN A 238 -9.44 30.21 11.63
C ASN A 238 -10.91 30.19 12.09
N ARG A 239 -11.21 29.52 13.21
CA ARG A 239 -12.52 29.58 13.88
C ARG A 239 -12.74 30.95 14.52
N PRO A 240 -13.97 31.46 14.63
CA PRO A 240 -15.25 30.83 14.27
C PRO A 240 -15.71 31.12 12.83
N TYR A 241 -16.46 30.16 12.27
CA TYR A 241 -17.10 30.25 10.97
C TYR A 241 -18.60 30.53 11.12
N LYS A 242 -19.11 31.49 10.36
CA LYS A 242 -20.54 31.81 10.34
C LYS A 242 -21.30 31.09 9.22
N THR A 243 -20.63 30.82 8.11
CA THR A 243 -21.23 30.15 6.95
C THR A 243 -20.25 29.14 6.36
N ILE A 244 -20.77 28.21 5.54
CA ILE A 244 -19.97 27.18 4.90
C ILE A 244 -19.01 27.79 3.86
N GLU A 245 -19.39 28.92 3.25
CA GLU A 245 -18.57 29.63 2.27
C GLU A 245 -17.31 30.26 2.91
N GLU A 246 -17.34 30.55 4.22
CA GLU A 246 -16.16 31.04 4.96
C GLU A 246 -15.04 30.00 5.03
N LEU A 247 -15.32 28.71 4.80
CA LEU A 247 -14.29 27.67 4.71
C LEU A 247 -13.40 27.87 3.49
N ILE A 248 -13.94 28.46 2.43
CA ILE A 248 -13.18 28.77 1.21
C ILE A 248 -12.34 30.03 1.44
N THR A 249 -12.93 31.08 1.99
CA THR A 249 -12.28 32.40 2.11
C THR A 249 -11.34 32.51 3.31
N LYS A 250 -11.70 31.94 4.47
CA LYS A 250 -10.88 32.00 5.69
C LYS A 250 -9.96 30.80 5.83
N ALA A 251 -10.45 29.58 5.65
CA ALA A 251 -9.62 28.38 5.83
C ALA A 251 -8.81 28.01 4.58
N GLY A 252 -9.16 28.58 3.42
CA GLY A 252 -8.46 28.34 2.16
C GLY A 252 -8.74 26.97 1.57
N LEU A 253 -9.88 26.34 1.90
CA LEU A 253 -10.25 25.06 1.32
C LEU A 253 -10.68 25.22 -0.14
N PRO A 254 -10.28 24.30 -1.04
CA PRO A 254 -10.76 24.32 -2.41
C PRO A 254 -12.27 24.06 -2.45
N LYS A 255 -12.98 24.78 -3.34
CA LYS A 255 -14.44 24.69 -3.48
C LYS A 255 -14.95 23.25 -3.65
N ALA A 256 -14.23 22.44 -4.43
CA ALA A 256 -14.57 21.04 -4.65
C ALA A 256 -14.55 20.18 -3.38
N THR A 257 -13.70 20.51 -2.39
CA THR A 257 -13.67 19.83 -1.10
C THR A 257 -14.82 20.30 -0.23
N VAL A 258 -15.09 21.61 -0.21
CA VAL A 258 -16.22 22.19 0.53
C VAL A 258 -17.56 21.64 0.04
N ASP A 259 -17.74 21.51 -1.28
CA ASP A 259 -18.97 20.96 -1.88
C ASP A 259 -19.22 19.50 -1.45
N LYS A 260 -18.17 18.69 -1.28
CA LYS A 260 -18.29 17.29 -0.82
C LYS A 260 -18.65 17.17 0.66
N ILE A 261 -18.18 18.11 1.49
CA ILE A 261 -18.40 18.08 2.93
C ILE A 261 -19.65 18.86 3.34
N ARG A 262 -20.20 19.72 2.46
CA ARG A 262 -21.34 20.61 2.73
C ARG A 262 -22.56 19.89 3.33
N GLU A 263 -22.82 18.65 2.89
CA GLU A 263 -23.94 17.84 3.38
C GLU A 263 -23.65 17.14 4.72
N LYS A 264 -22.37 17.07 5.13
CA LYS A 264 -21.89 16.40 6.34
C LYS A 264 -21.48 17.38 7.45
N VAL A 265 -21.57 18.68 7.20
CA VAL A 265 -21.13 19.72 8.13
C VAL A 265 -22.25 20.68 8.50
N THR A 266 -22.20 21.20 9.71
CA THR A 266 -23.06 22.28 10.18
C THR A 266 -22.22 23.42 10.77
N VAL A 267 -22.78 24.62 10.71
CA VAL A 267 -22.24 25.81 11.39
C VAL A 267 -23.22 26.17 12.48
N ALA A 268 -23.03 25.59 13.66
CA ALA A 268 -23.79 26.00 14.84
C ALA A 268 -23.23 27.36 15.35
N PRO A 269 -24.10 28.30 15.75
CA PRO A 269 -23.68 29.59 16.31
C PRO A 269 -22.99 29.48 17.67
#